data_AF-A0A7V7RPK5-F1
#
_entry.id   AF-A0A7V7RPK5-F1
#
_cell.length_a   1.000
_cell.length_b   1.000
_cell.length_c   1.000
_cell.angle_alpha   90.00
_cell.angle_beta   90.00
_cell.angle_gamma   90.00
#
_symmetry.space_group_name_H-M   'P 1'
#
loop_
_entity.id
_entity.type
_entity.pdbx_description
1 polymer ?
#
loop_
_entity_poly.entity_id
_entity_poly.type
_entity_poly.pdbx_seq_one_letter_code
_entity_poly.pdbx_strand_id
1 'polypeptide(L)' 'MFYRRKLLLEIQTKREMMIQSADKHGISSEITIRHSQELDKLILEYQYNLQRQKERRLEIRLLFKQLILNLKKPAV' A
#
# COMPACT_ATOMS: atom_id res chain seq x y z
N MET A 1 -2.76 12.30 0.39
CA MET A 1 -2.97 11.82 1.79
C MET A 1 -4.33 11.13 1.97
N PHE A 2 -5.41 11.65 1.39
CA PHE A 2 -6.77 11.08 1.48
C PHE A 2 -6.92 9.65 0.95
N TYR A 3 -6.32 9.31 -0.19
CA TYR A 3 -6.41 7.96 -0.79
C TYR A 3 -5.94 6.85 0.16
N ARG A 4 -4.84 7.09 0.89
CA ARG A 4 -4.29 6.12 1.86
C ARG A 4 -5.24 5.86 3.02
N ARG A 5 -5.93 6.89 3.52
CA ARG A 5 -6.92 6.74 4.60
C ARG A 5 -8.14 5.97 4.13
N LYS A 6 -8.62 6.25 2.91
CA LYS A 6 -9.74 5.53 2.29
C LYS A 6 -9.42 4.03 2.14
N LEU A 7 -8.25 3.70 1.58
CA LEU A 7 -7.85 2.30 1.40
C LEU A 7 -7.68 1.56 2.74
N LEU A 8 -7.13 2.22 3.76
CA LEU A 8 -7.04 1.64 5.11
C LEU A 8 -8.42 1.38 5.73
N LEU A 9 -9.39 2.27 5.51
CA LEU A 9 -10.77 2.07 5.95
C LEU A 9 -11.40 0.87 5.24
N GLU A 10 -11.21 0.76 3.92
CA GLU A 10 -11.72 -0.38 3.13
C GLU A 10 -11.11 -1.71 3.59
N ILE A 11 -9.81 -1.75 3.88
CA ILE A 11 -9.15 -2.93 4.47
C ILE A 11 -9.79 -3.29 5.80
N GLN A 12 -10.02 -2.30 6.68
CA GLN A 12 -10.62 -2.54 7.99
C GLN A 12 -12.05 -3.08 7.86
N THR A 13 -12.89 -2.44 7.04
CA THR A 13 -14.26 -2.90 6.79
C THR A 13 -14.28 -4.30 6.18
N LYS A 14 -13.37 -4.61 5.24
CA LYS A 14 -13.27 -5.94 4.63
C LYS A 14 -12.87 -7.01 5.65
N ARG A 15 -11.94 -6.68 6.55
CA ARG A 15 -11.53 -7.56 7.64
C ARG A 15 -12.68 -7.87 8.59
N GLU A 16 -13.48 -6.87 8.94
CA GLU A 16 -14.67 -7.07 9.79
C GLU A 16 -15.69 -7.99 9.12
N MET A 17 -15.97 -7.80 7.82
CA MET A 17 -16.85 -8.70 7.07
C MET A 17 -16.33 -10.14 7.00
N MET A 18 -15.01 -10.33 6.82
CA MET A 18 -14.39 -11.65 6.84
C MET A 18 -14.56 -12.34 8.21
N ILE A 19 -14.33 -11.61 9.30
CA ILE A 19 -14.48 -12.13 10.67
C ILE A 19 -15.94 -12.51 10.93
N GLN A 20 -16.88 -11.62 10.63
CA GLN A 20 -18.32 -11.89 10.79
C GLN A 20 -18.75 -13.10 9.97
N SER A 21 -18.22 -13.26 8.76
CA SER A 21 -18.49 -14.44 7.94
C SER A 21 -17.86 -15.71 8.51
N ALA A 22 -16.64 -15.64 9.07
CA ALA A 22 -16.00 -16.76 9.73
C ALA A 22 -16.80 -17.23 10.95
N ASP A 23 -17.28 -16.29 11.75
CA ASP A 23 -18.11 -16.58 12.94
C ASP A 23 -19.46 -17.19 12.54
N LYS A 24 -20.06 -16.74 11.44
CA LYS A 24 -21.38 -17.18 10.99
C LYS A 24 -21.38 -18.47 10.16
N HIS A 25 -20.42 -18.62 9.26
CA HIS A 25 -20.40 -19.67 8.23
C HIS A 25 -19.20 -20.63 8.38
N GLY A 26 -18.26 -20.32 9.28
CA GLY A 26 -17.00 -21.04 9.41
C GLY A 26 -15.90 -20.49 8.51
N ILE A 27 -14.65 -20.74 8.91
CA ILE A 27 -13.43 -20.25 8.24
C ILE A 27 -13.26 -20.80 6.82
N SER A 28 -13.69 -22.04 6.59
CA SER A 28 -13.56 -22.74 5.31
C SER A 28 -14.78 -22.56 4.40
N SER A 29 -15.76 -21.76 4.80
CA SER A 29 -16.89 -21.46 3.92
C SER A 29 -16.42 -20.63 2.73
N GLU A 30 -17.04 -20.87 1.59
CA GLU A 30 -16.70 -20.15 0.35
C GLU A 30 -16.80 -18.64 0.51
N ILE A 31 -17.79 -18.16 1.27
CA ILE A 31 -18.01 -16.74 1.54
C ILE A 31 -16.89 -16.13 2.39
N THR A 32 -16.42 -16.84 3.41
CA THR A 32 -15.28 -16.40 4.23
C THR A 32 -13.99 -16.41 3.43
N ILE A 33 -13.76 -17.45 2.62
CA ILE A 33 -12.60 -17.54 1.72
C ILE A 33 -12.60 -16.37 0.73
N ARG A 34 -13.76 -16.05 0.14
CA ARG A 34 -13.91 -14.92 -0.77
C ARG A 34 -13.56 -13.60 -0.09
N HIS A 35 -14.05 -13.37 1.12
CA HIS A 35 -13.70 -12.17 1.89
C HIS A 35 -12.20 -12.10 2.22
N SER A 36 -11.55 -13.24 2.53
CA SER A 36 -10.09 -13.30 2.70
C SER A 36 -9.35 -12.88 1.43
N GLN A 37 -9.72 -13.45 0.28
CA GLN A 37 -9.08 -13.13 -1.00
C GLN A 37 -9.27 -11.66 -1.39
N GLU A 38 -10.44 -11.09 -1.12
CA GLU A 38 -10.72 -9.67 -1.36
C GLU A 38 -9.92 -8.77 -0.42
N LEU A 39 -9.78 -9.17 0.85
CA LEU A 39 -8.94 -8.47 1.83
C LEU A 39 -7.47 -8.48 1.40
N ASP A 40 -6.96 -9.64 0.95
CA ASP A 40 -5.58 -9.78 0.49
C ASP A 40 -5.28 -8.85 -0.70
N LYS A 41 -6.21 -8.71 -1.65
CA LYS A 41 -6.07 -7.76 -2.77
C LYS A 41 -5.93 -6.31 -2.28
N LEU A 42 -6.74 -5.89 -1.32
CA LEU A 42 -6.68 -4.54 -0.76
C LEU A 42 -5.35 -4.30 -0.02
N ILE A 43 -4.86 -5.29 0.72
CA ILE A 43 -3.57 -5.25 1.40
C ILE A 43 -2.43 -5.13 0.39
N LEU A 44 -2.43 -5.94 -0.66
CA LEU A 44 -1.44 -5.89 -1.73
C LEU A 44 -1.41 -4.52 -2.42
N GLU A 45 -2.58 -3.95 -2.74
CA GLU A 45 -2.66 -2.61 -3.33
C GLU A 45 -2.05 -1.56 -2.39
N TYR A 46 -2.34 -1.64 -1.10
CA TYR A 46 -1.80 -0.72 -0.11
C TYR A 46 -0.27 -0.80 -0.02
N GLN A 47 0.27 -2.02 0.02
CA GLN A 47 1.72 -2.26 0.06
C GLN A 47 2.42 -1.74 -1.19
N TYR A 48 1.85 -2.01 -2.37
CA TYR A 48 2.39 -1.53 -3.64
C TYR A 48 2.45 0.00 -3.70
N ASN A 49 1.37 0.66 -3.26
CA ASN A 49 1.33 2.12 -3.18
C ASN A 49 2.37 2.67 -2.20
N LEU A 50 2.57 2.03 -1.04
CA LEU A 50 3.59 2.43 -0.07
C LEU A 50 5.00 2.31 -0.65
N GLN A 51 5.27 1.20 -1.35
CA GLN A 51 6.55 0.94 -1.98
C GLN A 51 6.85 1.96 -3.09
N ARG A 52 5.89 2.23 -3.98
CA ARG A 52 6.05 3.27 -5.03
C ARG A 52 6.34 4.66 -4.46
N GLN A 53 5.73 5.01 -3.32
CA GLN A 53 6.00 6.30 -2.66
C GLN A 53 7.43 6.36 -2.11
N LYS A 54 7.92 5.24 -1.56
CA LYS A 54 9.31 5.12 -1.07
C LYS A 54 10.31 5.26 -2.22
N GLU A 55 10.07 4.56 -3.33
CA GLU A 55 10.90 4.62 -4.54
C GLU A 55 10.97 6.03 -5.11
N ARG A 56 9.82 6.70 -5.26
CA ARG A 56 9.76 8.09 -5.75
C ARG A 56 10.54 9.05 -4.85
N ARG A 57 10.47 8.89 -3.52
CA ARG A 57 11.27 9.71 -2.59
C ARG A 57 12.76 9.47 -2.75
N LEU A 58 13.16 8.22 -2.97
CA LEU A 58 14.55 7.86 -3.18
C LEU A 58 15.08 8.46 -4.49
N GLU A 59 14.31 8.35 -5.57
CA GLU A 59 14.60 8.93 -6.88
C GLU A 59 14.82 10.44 -6.78
N ILE A 60 13.87 11.16 -6.17
CA ILE A 60 13.99 12.60 -5.94
C ILE A 60 15.27 12.93 -5.16
N ARG A 61 15.56 12.18 -4.08
CA ARG A 61 16.76 12.39 -3.27
C ARG A 61 18.04 12.20 -4.08
N LEU A 62 18.08 11.20 -4.96
CA LEU A 62 19.23 10.94 -5.84
C LEU A 62 19.41 12.07 -6.86
N LEU A 63 18.33 12.51 -7.51
CA LEU A 63 18.34 13.63 -8.44
C LEU A 63 18.86 14.92 -7.78
N PHE A 64 18.38 15.25 -6.57
CA PHE A 64 18.87 16.40 -5.82
C PHE A 64 20.36 16.29 -5.47
N LYS A 65 20.82 15.09 -5.04
CA LYS A 65 22.25 14.86 -4.78
C LYS A 65 23.10 15.12 -6.04
N GLN A 66 22.60 14.66 -7.19
CA GLN A 66 23.29 14.81 -8.48
C GLN A 66 23.33 16.27 -8.94
N LEU A 67 22.24 17.01 -8.75
CA LEU A 67 22.18 18.44 -9.01
C LEU A 67 23.20 19.22 -8.16
N ILE A 68 23.25 18.96 -6.85
CA ILE A 68 24.22 19.59 -5.94
C ILE A 68 25.66 19.28 -6.35
N LEU A 69 25.93 18.03 -6.74
CA LEU A 69 27.26 17.64 -7.24
C LEU A 69 27.63 18.40 -8.51
N ASN A 70 26.68 18.59 -9.44
CA ASN A 70 26.92 19.35 -10.67
C ASN A 70 27.18 20.83 -10.40
N LEU A 71 26.50 21.45 -9.44
CA LEU A 71 26.72 22.85 -9.05
C LEU A 71 28.09 23.08 -8.37
N LYS A 72 28.64 22.05 -7.73
CA LYS A 72 29.96 22.09 -7.10
C LYS A 72 31.12 21.83 -8.07
N LYS A 73 30.83 21.48 -9.33
CA LYS A 73 31.89 21.34 -10.34
C LYS A 73 32.40 22.73 -10.70
N PRO A 74 33.72 22.98 -10.63
CA PRO A 74 34.28 24.24 -11.08
C PRO A 74 33.97 24.43 -12.57
N ALA A 75 33.61 25.65 -12.97
CA ALA A 75 33.55 26.02 -14.37
C ALA A 75 34.97 25.87 -14.94
N VAL A 76 35.15 24.91 -15.83
CA VAL A 76 36.36 24.75 -16.66
C VAL A 76 36.42 25.90 -17.65
#